data_AF-A0A6C0IMY7-F1
#
_entry.id   AF-A0A6C0IMY7-F1
#
_cell.length_a   1.000
_cell.length_b   1.000
_cell.length_c   1.000
_cell.angle_alpha   90.00
_cell.angle_beta   90.00
_cell.angle_gamma   90.00
#
_symmetry.space_group_name_H-M   'P 1'
#
loop_
_entity.id
_entity.type
_entity.pdbx_description
1 polymer ?
#
loop_
_entity_poly.entity_id
_entity_poly.type
_entity_poly.pdbx_seq_one_letter_code
_entity_poly.pdbx_strand_id
1 'polypeptide(L)'
;MATYTNKLQTQNDLLLSNLMDFYKETTYLQEVMKIINGESKISLRIVDWFVTNYAKKTYTMYQLSNEEPRFKVYHDYKLKLKAYSKRRFDPFCRWERITIPFDNTKQMETTIGQLNFFKWAIENKILDYIQQNYAAIESDMNNRNSTSKNRNDVDNKTRKKREELSVSAVKCIKKENVKIVVKFN
;
A
#
# COMPACT_ATOMS: atom_id res chain seq x y z
N MET A 1 37.37 2.03 -31.76
CA MET A 1 36.09 2.77 -31.86
C MET A 1 35.15 2.21 -30.82
N ALA A 2 34.85 2.97 -29.77
CA ALA A 2 33.92 2.52 -28.73
C ALA A 2 32.49 2.54 -29.30
N THR A 3 31.84 1.40 -29.30
CA THR A 3 30.45 1.24 -29.70
C THR A 3 29.56 1.87 -28.60
N TYR A 4 29.01 3.04 -28.88
CA TYR A 4 27.93 3.61 -28.08
C TYR A 4 26.69 2.75 -28.26
N THR A 5 26.47 1.80 -27.35
CA THR A 5 25.18 1.14 -27.20
C THR A 5 24.18 2.19 -26.71
N ASN A 6 23.38 2.73 -27.63
CA ASN A 6 22.16 3.47 -27.30
C ASN A 6 21.22 2.54 -26.52
N LYS A 7 21.36 2.52 -25.20
CA LYS A 7 20.47 1.77 -24.31
C LYS A 7 19.11 2.46 -24.35
N LEU A 8 18.20 1.94 -25.18
CA LEU A 8 16.80 2.37 -25.20
C LEU A 8 16.25 2.34 -23.77
N GLN A 9 15.90 3.51 -23.23
CA GLN A 9 15.39 3.64 -21.87
C GLN A 9 14.05 2.91 -21.78
N THR A 10 14.03 1.81 -21.03
CA THR A 10 12.82 1.02 -20.86
C THR A 10 11.84 1.74 -19.95
N GLN A 11 10.56 1.35 -20.00
CA GLN A 11 9.56 1.84 -19.04
C GLN A 11 10.00 1.65 -17.58
N ASN A 12 10.75 0.58 -17.30
CA ASN A 12 11.27 0.29 -15.97
C ASN A 12 12.42 1.24 -15.59
N ASP A 13 13.29 1.60 -16.54
CA ASP A 13 14.39 2.55 -16.30
C ASP A 13 13.84 3.94 -15.97
N LEU A 14 12.82 4.40 -16.72
CA LEU A 14 12.16 5.69 -16.43
C LEU A 14 11.46 5.65 -15.06
N LEU A 15 10.72 4.58 -14.76
CA LEU A 15 10.05 4.43 -13.48
C LEU A 15 11.06 4.40 -12.33
N LEU A 16 12.17 3.68 -12.50
CA LEU A 16 13.23 3.60 -11.50
C LEU A 16 13.90 4.96 -11.28
N SER A 17 14.17 5.73 -12.34
CA SER A 17 14.74 7.08 -12.19
C SER A 17 13.85 8.01 -11.36
N ASN A 18 12.54 8.03 -11.63
CA ASN A 18 11.57 8.81 -10.85
C ASN A 18 11.47 8.35 -9.39
N LEU A 19 11.59 7.04 -9.14
CA LEU A 19 11.61 6.50 -7.79
C LEU A 19 12.89 6.92 -7.06
N MET A 20 14.05 6.82 -7.72
CA MET A 20 15.31 7.26 -7.14
C MET A 20 15.28 8.75 -6.81
N ASP A 21 14.69 9.59 -7.67
CA ASP A 21 14.52 11.01 -7.40
C ASP A 21 13.64 11.28 -6.17
N PHE A 22 12.53 10.54 -6.01
CA PHE A 22 11.68 10.63 -4.82
C PHE A 22 12.41 10.21 -3.54
N TYR A 23 13.21 9.14 -3.61
CA TYR A 23 13.96 8.60 -2.47
C TYR A 23 15.33 9.26 -2.25
N LYS A 24 15.66 10.35 -2.97
CA LYS A 24 16.82 11.19 -2.64
C LYS A 24 16.71 11.75 -1.22
N GLU A 25 15.49 12.01 -0.77
CA GLU A 25 15.25 12.34 0.64
C GLU A 25 15.43 11.09 1.49
N THR A 26 16.52 11.07 2.26
CA THR A 26 16.95 9.88 3.02
C THR A 26 15.95 9.47 4.09
N THR A 27 15.12 10.40 4.57
CA THR A 27 14.05 10.17 5.56
C THR A 27 13.03 9.15 5.08
N TYR A 28 12.49 9.30 3.87
CA TYR A 28 11.51 8.37 3.28
C TYR A 28 12.10 6.99 3.07
N LEU A 29 13.34 6.92 2.57
CA LEU A 29 14.00 5.65 2.33
C LEU A 29 14.28 4.92 3.66
N GLN A 30 14.70 5.65 4.70
CA GLN A 30 14.90 5.11 6.04
C GLN A 30 13.61 4.61 6.68
N GLU A 31 12.50 5.34 6.54
CA GLU A 31 11.20 4.92 7.05
C GLU A 31 10.74 3.62 6.39
N VAL A 32 10.80 3.56 5.05
CA VAL A 32 10.46 2.36 4.28
C VAL A 32 11.35 1.20 4.68
N MET A 33 12.64 1.42 4.88
CA MET A 33 13.57 0.38 5.31
C MET A 33 13.20 -0.20 6.68
N LYS A 34 12.89 0.65 7.66
CA LYS A 34 12.45 0.19 8.99
C LYS A 34 11.21 -0.70 8.91
N ILE A 35 10.27 -0.40 8.00
CA ILE A 35 9.07 -1.23 7.78
C ILE A 35 9.44 -2.56 7.11
N ILE A 36 10.32 -2.54 6.10
CA ILE A 36 10.72 -3.73 5.36
C ILE A 36 11.52 -4.69 6.24
N ASN A 37 12.44 -4.18 7.06
CA ASN A 37 13.24 -4.97 7.99
C ASN A 37 12.47 -5.45 9.23
N GLY A 38 11.28 -4.90 9.48
CA GLY A 38 10.50 -5.20 10.69
C GLY A 38 11.02 -4.52 11.96
N GLU A 39 11.80 -3.46 11.81
CA GLU A 39 12.27 -2.59 12.91
C GLU A 39 11.18 -1.59 13.34
N SER A 40 10.18 -1.34 12.48
CA SER A 40 9.02 -0.51 12.78
C SER A 40 7.88 -1.32 13.39
N LYS A 41 7.10 -0.67 14.26
CA LYS A 41 5.81 -1.20 14.73
C LYS A 41 4.86 -1.45 13.56
N ILE A 42 4.88 -0.58 12.56
CA ILE A 42 4.13 -0.78 11.32
C ILE A 42 4.88 -1.81 10.49
N SER A 43 4.38 -3.03 10.45
CA SER A 43 4.92 -4.09 9.59
C SER A 43 4.34 -4.02 8.19
N LEU A 44 5.04 -4.62 7.22
CA LEU A 44 4.56 -4.77 5.85
C LEU A 44 3.16 -5.40 5.77
N ARG A 45 2.87 -6.35 6.67
CA ARG A 45 1.56 -7.04 6.73
C ARG A 45 0.45 -6.13 7.20
N ILE A 46 0.72 -5.24 8.16
CA ILE A 46 -0.27 -4.26 8.63
C ILE A 46 -0.61 -3.28 7.50
N VAL A 47 0.40 -2.80 6.76
CA VAL A 47 0.15 -1.88 5.62
C VAL A 47 -0.67 -2.57 4.52
N ASP A 48 -0.29 -3.79 4.12
CA ASP A 48 -1.06 -4.58 3.15
C ASP A 48 -2.49 -4.86 3.63
N TRP A 49 -2.66 -5.27 4.90
CA TRP A 49 -3.98 -5.50 5.48
C TRP A 49 -4.84 -4.23 5.47
N PHE A 50 -4.24 -3.10 5.83
CA PHE A 50 -4.94 -1.83 5.86
C PHE A 50 -5.52 -1.47 4.49
N VAL A 51 -4.69 -1.47 3.45
CA VAL A 51 -5.11 -1.01 2.12
C VAL A 51 -6.00 -2.01 1.39
N THR A 52 -5.84 -3.32 1.63
CA THR A 52 -6.60 -4.36 0.91
C THR A 52 -7.89 -4.77 1.60
N ASN A 53 -7.96 -4.67 2.94
CA ASN A 53 -9.04 -5.22 3.75
C ASN A 53 -9.69 -4.18 4.65
N TYR A 54 -8.93 -3.58 5.56
CA TYR A 54 -9.48 -2.66 6.55
C TYR A 54 -10.18 -1.47 5.87
N ALA A 55 -9.47 -0.74 5.00
CA ALA A 55 -9.99 0.41 4.29
C ALA A 55 -11.18 0.05 3.37
N LYS A 56 -11.18 -1.18 2.81
CA LYS A 56 -12.30 -1.72 2.01
C LYS A 56 -13.56 -1.87 2.87
N LYS A 57 -13.40 -2.39 4.08
CA LYS A 57 -14.48 -2.66 5.04
C LYS A 57 -15.01 -1.39 5.70
N THR A 58 -14.15 -0.48 6.10
CA THR A 58 -14.53 0.75 6.81
C THR A 58 -14.90 1.89 5.87
N TYR A 59 -14.53 1.79 4.58
CA TYR A 59 -14.59 2.91 3.62
C TYR A 59 -13.74 4.08 4.10
N THR A 60 -12.48 3.80 4.50
CA THR A 60 -11.56 4.83 4.98
C THR A 60 -11.36 5.91 3.91
N MET A 61 -11.70 7.13 4.29
CA MET A 61 -11.44 8.34 3.52
C MET A 61 -11.00 9.46 4.45
N TYR A 62 -10.10 10.30 3.96
CA TYR A 62 -9.63 11.49 4.65
C TYR A 62 -9.19 12.53 3.63
N GLN A 63 -8.97 13.75 4.09
CA GLN A 63 -8.57 14.86 3.26
C GLN A 63 -7.05 15.07 3.39
N LEU A 64 -6.33 15.12 2.26
CA LEU A 64 -4.87 15.29 2.24
C LEU A 64 -4.47 16.77 2.43
N SER A 65 -5.25 17.66 1.83
CA SER A 65 -5.15 19.12 1.91
C SER A 65 -6.56 19.75 1.82
N ASN A 66 -6.73 20.96 2.35
CA ASN A 66 -8.03 21.64 2.42
C ASN A 66 -8.70 21.87 1.04
N GLU A 67 -7.92 21.84 -0.04
CA GLU A 67 -8.38 22.11 -1.41
C GLU A 67 -8.58 20.84 -2.24
N GLU A 68 -8.06 19.69 -1.78
CA GLU A 68 -8.15 18.44 -2.52
C GLU A 68 -9.41 17.63 -2.18
N PRO A 69 -9.95 16.87 -3.16
CA PRO A 69 -11.02 15.94 -2.91
C PRO A 69 -10.59 14.88 -1.88
N ARG A 70 -11.57 14.34 -1.15
CA ARG A 70 -11.32 13.29 -0.16
C ARG A 70 -10.67 12.07 -0.80
N PHE A 71 -9.50 11.71 -0.28
CA PHE A 71 -8.75 10.54 -0.69
C PHE A 71 -9.45 9.27 -0.19
N LYS A 72 -9.77 8.36 -1.12
CA LYS A 72 -10.44 7.08 -0.84
C LYS A 72 -9.43 5.95 -0.96
N VAL A 73 -8.84 5.55 0.16
CA VAL A 73 -7.69 4.65 0.23
C VAL A 73 -7.86 3.39 -0.63
N TYR A 74 -8.92 2.60 -0.40
CA TYR A 74 -9.14 1.35 -1.13
C TYR A 74 -9.40 1.57 -2.63
N HIS A 75 -10.08 2.66 -2.97
CA HIS A 75 -10.40 2.96 -4.37
C HIS A 75 -9.14 3.35 -5.13
N ASP A 76 -8.34 4.26 -4.58
CA ASP A 76 -7.09 4.69 -5.20
C ASP A 76 -6.10 3.54 -5.32
N TYR A 77 -5.96 2.71 -4.28
CA TYR A 77 -5.17 1.48 -4.33
C TYR A 77 -5.56 0.58 -5.53
N LYS A 78 -6.86 0.42 -5.78
CA LYS A 78 -7.35 -0.35 -6.93
C LYS A 78 -7.02 0.31 -8.26
N LEU A 79 -7.02 1.65 -8.35
CA LEU A 79 -6.59 2.38 -9.54
C LEU A 79 -5.09 2.22 -9.78
N LYS A 80 -4.25 2.32 -8.75
CA LYS A 80 -2.80 2.08 -8.85
C LYS A 80 -2.48 0.66 -9.33
N LEU A 81 -3.17 -0.36 -8.83
CA LEU A 81 -3.03 -1.72 -9.32
C LEU A 81 -3.39 -1.87 -10.81
N LYS A 82 -4.38 -1.12 -11.32
CA LYS A 82 -4.72 -1.12 -12.75
C LYS A 82 -3.64 -0.42 -13.58
N ALA A 83 -3.13 0.71 -13.11
CA ALA A 83 -2.12 1.50 -13.82
C ALA A 83 -0.75 0.80 -13.87
N TYR A 84 -0.29 0.25 -12.75
CA TYR A 84 1.05 -0.30 -12.62
C TYR A 84 1.12 -1.82 -12.81
N SER A 85 -0.02 -2.52 -12.78
CA SER A 85 -0.13 -3.97 -12.55
C SER A 85 0.35 -4.38 -11.16
N LYS A 86 0.02 -5.61 -10.74
CA LYS A 86 0.55 -6.17 -9.48
C LYS A 86 2.07 -6.18 -9.44
N ARG A 87 2.74 -6.42 -10.56
CA ARG A 87 4.21 -6.54 -10.62
C ARG A 87 4.96 -5.27 -10.22
N ARG A 88 4.40 -4.09 -10.51
CA ARG A 88 5.01 -2.79 -10.20
C ARG A 88 4.29 -2.03 -9.10
N PHE A 89 3.47 -2.72 -8.32
CA PHE A 89 2.75 -2.16 -7.19
C PHE A 89 2.43 -3.27 -6.17
N ASP A 90 3.49 -3.93 -5.72
CA ASP A 90 3.46 -5.03 -4.77
C ASP A 90 4.22 -4.59 -3.52
N PRO A 91 3.59 -4.48 -2.34
CA PRO A 91 4.33 -4.21 -1.10
C PRO A 91 5.40 -5.28 -0.83
N PHE A 92 5.22 -6.50 -1.34
CA PHE A 92 6.13 -7.60 -1.12
C PHE A 92 7.22 -7.67 -2.19
N CYS A 93 8.46 -7.93 -1.75
CA CYS A 93 9.64 -8.11 -2.62
C CYS A 93 9.63 -9.47 -3.36
N ARG A 94 8.63 -9.70 -4.22
CA ARG A 94 8.35 -11.00 -4.88
C ARG A 94 8.81 -11.11 -6.33
N TRP A 95 9.12 -10.00 -6.98
CA TRP A 95 9.39 -9.94 -8.42
C TRP A 95 10.89 -9.82 -8.70
N GLU A 96 11.26 -9.22 -9.84
CA GLU A 96 12.64 -8.92 -10.19
C GLU A 96 13.24 -7.96 -9.17
N ARG A 97 14.26 -8.45 -8.46
CA ARG A 97 14.96 -7.69 -7.43
C ARG A 97 16.01 -6.79 -8.06
N ILE A 98 16.14 -5.61 -7.48
CA ILE A 98 17.13 -4.61 -7.84
C ILE A 98 17.89 -4.22 -6.58
N THR A 99 19.15 -3.87 -6.76
CA THR A 99 19.99 -3.36 -5.68
C THR A 99 20.06 -1.84 -5.79
N ILE A 100 19.66 -1.16 -4.73
CA ILE A 100 19.67 0.31 -4.67
C ILE A 100 20.61 0.78 -3.56
N PRO A 101 21.35 1.88 -3.75
CA PRO A 101 22.16 2.46 -2.69
C PRO A 101 21.23 3.04 -1.61
N PHE A 102 21.44 2.64 -0.36
CA PHE A 102 20.69 3.13 0.80
C PHE A 102 21.44 4.22 1.54
N ASP A 103 22.77 4.06 1.64
CA ASP A 103 23.71 5.01 2.24
C ASP A 103 25.05 4.86 1.51
N ASN A 104 26.03 5.71 1.82
CA ASN A 104 27.38 5.67 1.23
C ASN A 104 28.06 4.29 1.37
N THR A 105 27.61 3.46 2.31
CA THR A 105 28.19 2.14 2.60
C THR A 105 27.21 0.96 2.49
N LYS A 106 25.90 1.22 2.41
CA LYS A 106 24.88 0.16 2.51
C LYS A 106 24.05 0.10 1.23
N GLN A 107 23.76 -1.12 0.80
CA GLN A 107 22.89 -1.41 -0.33
C GLN A 107 21.64 -2.16 0.17
N MET A 108 20.51 -1.93 -0.48
CA MET A 108 19.25 -2.61 -0.20
C MET A 108 18.82 -3.41 -1.43
N GLU A 109 18.48 -4.68 -1.22
CA GLU A 109 17.78 -5.48 -2.22
C GLU A 109 16.26 -5.24 -2.10
N THR A 110 15.65 -4.70 -3.15
CA THR A 110 14.21 -4.38 -3.19
C THR A 110 13.64 -4.66 -4.58
N THR A 111 12.38 -4.29 -4.84
CA THR A 111 11.78 -4.34 -6.18
C THR A 111 11.19 -2.99 -6.54
N ILE A 112 11.10 -2.69 -7.84
CA ILE A 112 10.40 -1.48 -8.33
C ILE A 112 8.96 -1.42 -7.78
N GLY A 113 8.29 -2.57 -7.67
CA GLY A 113 6.93 -2.63 -7.14
C GLY A 113 6.82 -2.26 -5.67
N GLN A 114 7.79 -2.67 -4.85
CA GLN A 114 7.85 -2.34 -3.43
C GLN A 114 8.11 -0.85 -3.23
N LEU A 115 9.10 -0.28 -3.94
CA LEU A 115 9.38 1.16 -3.92
C LEU A 115 8.17 1.97 -4.36
N ASN A 116 7.53 1.60 -5.47
CA ASN A 116 6.38 2.34 -5.98
C ASN A 116 5.15 2.26 -5.04
N PHE A 117 4.94 1.12 -4.40
CA PHE A 117 3.91 0.97 -3.38
C PHE A 117 4.15 1.90 -2.19
N PHE A 118 5.38 1.94 -1.68
CA PHE A 118 5.69 2.77 -0.52
C PHE A 118 5.73 4.26 -0.84
N LYS A 119 6.20 4.65 -2.03
CA LYS A 119 6.09 6.03 -2.52
C LYS A 119 4.64 6.49 -2.46
N TRP A 120 3.73 5.70 -3.02
CA TRP A 120 2.30 5.99 -2.95
C TRP A 120 1.77 6.04 -1.51
N ALA A 121 2.21 5.14 -0.64
CA ALA A 121 1.77 5.11 0.75
C ALA A 121 2.20 6.37 1.53
N ILE A 122 3.43 6.86 1.28
CA ILE A 122 3.96 8.08 1.90
C ILE A 122 3.23 9.32 1.36
N GLU A 123 3.16 9.48 0.03
CA GLU A 123 2.54 10.65 -0.61
C GLU A 123 1.08 10.83 -0.18
N ASN A 124 0.37 9.73 0.07
CA ASN A 124 -1.03 9.76 0.49
C ASN A 124 -1.21 9.66 2.01
N LYS A 125 -0.16 9.84 2.83
CA LYS A 125 -0.24 9.81 4.31
C LYS A 125 -0.89 8.54 4.86
N ILE A 126 -0.71 7.41 4.17
CA ILE A 126 -1.26 6.12 4.58
C ILE A 126 -0.56 5.62 5.84
N LEU A 127 0.75 5.79 5.92
CA LEU A 127 1.54 5.39 7.09
C LEU A 127 1.11 6.17 8.33
N ASP A 128 0.87 7.48 8.21
CA ASP A 128 0.35 8.33 9.29
C ASP A 128 -1.01 7.84 9.79
N TYR A 129 -1.93 7.55 8.87
CA TYR A 129 -3.25 7.04 9.23
C TYR A 129 -3.15 5.71 9.99
N ILE A 130 -2.29 4.80 9.51
CA ILE A 130 -2.05 3.52 10.16
C ILE A 130 -1.48 3.74 11.56
N GLN A 131 -0.51 4.63 11.73
CA GLN A 131 0.09 4.93 13.02
C GLN A 131 -0.95 5.41 14.03
N GLN A 132 -1.83 6.32 13.63
CA GLN A 132 -2.90 6.87 14.48
C GLN A 132 -3.98 5.82 14.84
N ASN A 133 -4.22 4.85 13.96
CA ASN A 133 -5.30 3.86 14.11
C ASN A 133 -4.77 2.43 14.31
N TYR A 134 -3.50 2.30 14.72
CA TYR A 134 -2.77 1.02 14.67
C TYR A 134 -3.51 -0.10 15.43
N ALA A 135 -3.93 0.16 16.65
CA ALA A 135 -4.60 -0.83 17.51
C ALA A 135 -5.90 -1.37 16.88
N ALA A 136 -6.69 -0.50 16.24
CA ALA A 136 -7.92 -0.90 15.58
C ALA A 136 -7.66 -1.76 14.34
N ILE A 137 -6.63 -1.42 13.56
CA ILE A 137 -6.24 -2.16 12.35
C ILE A 137 -5.66 -3.54 12.73
N GLU A 138 -4.78 -3.59 13.73
CA GLU A 138 -4.17 -4.82 14.22
C GLU A 138 -5.21 -5.77 14.82
N SER A 139 -6.13 -5.24 15.63
CA SER A 139 -7.23 -6.03 16.19
C SER A 139 -8.13 -6.59 15.08
N ASP A 140 -8.49 -5.79 14.07
CA ASP A 140 -9.30 -6.25 12.93
C ASP A 140 -8.58 -7.38 12.14
N MET A 141 -7.27 -7.25 11.93
CA MET A 141 -6.46 -8.28 11.30
C MET A 141 -6.44 -9.58 12.11
N ASN A 142 -6.17 -9.49 13.41
CA ASN A 142 -6.09 -10.65 14.30
C ASN A 142 -7.42 -11.37 14.44
N ASN A 143 -8.52 -10.62 14.54
CA ASN A 143 -9.88 -11.17 14.60
C ASN A 143 -10.25 -11.93 13.32
N ARG A 144 -9.79 -11.49 12.15
CA ARG A 144 -10.06 -12.20 10.90
C ARG A 144 -9.21 -13.47 10.77
N ASN A 145 -7.96 -13.42 11.20
CA ASN A 145 -7.04 -14.56 11.14
C ASN A 145 -7.48 -15.71 12.09
N SER A 146 -8.07 -15.39 13.25
CA SER A 146 -8.51 -16.37 14.24
C SER A 146 -9.79 -17.14 13.85
N THR A 147 -10.64 -16.59 12.97
CA THR A 147 -11.88 -17.28 12.50
C THR A 147 -11.63 -18.60 11.76
N SER A 148 -10.39 -18.87 11.34
CA SER A 148 -10.00 -20.13 10.71
C SER A 148 -9.80 -21.28 11.71
N LYS A 149 -9.60 -21.00 13.01
CA LYS A 149 -9.22 -22.01 14.02
C LYS A 149 -10.39 -22.58 14.84
N ASN A 150 -11.56 -21.94 14.85
CA ASN A 150 -12.67 -22.28 15.75
C ASN A 150 -13.80 -23.11 15.12
N ARG A 151 -13.55 -23.87 14.04
CA ARG A 151 -14.56 -24.81 13.54
C ARG A 151 -14.25 -26.23 14.01
N ASN A 152 -15.00 -26.66 15.02
CA ASN A 152 -15.19 -28.08 15.35
C ASN A 152 -16.03 -28.73 14.24
N ASP A 153 -15.48 -28.90 13.04
CA ASP A 153 -16.15 -29.68 11.99
C ASP A 153 -15.70 -31.14 12.10
N VAL A 154 -16.49 -31.89 12.85
CA VAL A 154 -16.72 -33.31 12.63
C VAL A 154 -17.46 -33.40 11.28
N ASP A 155 -16.97 -34.26 10.40
CA ASP A 155 -17.48 -34.59 9.07
C ASP A 155 -17.07 -33.76 7.84
N ASN A 156 -16.48 -34.51 6.90
CA ASN A 156 -16.26 -34.24 5.48
C ASN A 156 -15.19 -33.20 5.10
N LYS A 157 -13.96 -33.73 4.96
CA LYS A 157 -12.78 -33.13 4.30
C LYS A 157 -13.08 -32.76 2.84
N THR A 158 -13.73 -31.63 2.61
CA THR A 158 -13.73 -30.96 1.31
C THR A 158 -13.01 -29.62 1.41
N ARG A 159 -12.23 -29.28 0.38
CA ARG A 159 -11.43 -28.05 0.35
C ARG A 159 -12.36 -26.84 0.40
N LYS A 160 -12.22 -26.00 1.42
CA LYS A 160 -13.02 -24.77 1.58
C LYS A 160 -12.93 -23.89 0.32
N LYS A 161 -14.09 -23.48 -0.20
CA LYS A 161 -14.19 -22.52 -1.32
C LYS A 161 -13.69 -21.14 -0.86
N ARG A 162 -13.02 -20.42 -1.77
CA ARG A 162 -12.43 -19.10 -1.45
C ARG A 162 -13.54 -18.06 -1.17
N GLU A 163 -13.57 -17.54 0.04
CA GLU A 163 -14.48 -16.47 0.48
C GLU A 163 -13.74 -15.14 0.57
N GLU A 164 -14.45 -14.01 0.45
CA GLU A 164 -13.83 -12.70 0.66
C GLU A 164 -13.59 -12.45 2.16
N LEU A 165 -12.36 -12.06 2.51
CA LEU A 165 -12.00 -11.78 3.90
C LEU A 165 -12.80 -10.58 4.44
N SER A 166 -12.94 -9.51 3.66
CA SER A 166 -13.63 -8.29 4.06
C SER A 166 -14.72 -7.92 3.06
N VAL A 167 -15.95 -7.70 3.55
CA VAL A 167 -17.07 -7.21 2.73
C VAL A 167 -16.78 -5.77 2.30
N SER A 168 -17.03 -5.45 1.04
CA SER A 168 -16.82 -4.10 0.52
C SER A 168 -17.90 -3.16 1.03
N ALA A 169 -17.52 -2.13 1.79
CA ALA A 169 -18.45 -1.07 2.16
C ALA A 169 -18.96 -0.25 0.97
N VAL A 170 -18.29 -0.34 -0.19
CA VAL A 170 -18.71 0.29 -1.45
C VAL A 170 -19.90 -0.43 -2.09
N LYS A 171 -20.18 -1.68 -1.69
CA LYS A 171 -21.37 -2.42 -2.18
C LYS A 171 -22.64 -2.04 -1.40
N CYS A 172 -22.55 -1.11 -0.46
CA CYS A 172 -23.66 -0.64 0.36
C CYS A 172 -23.90 0.86 0.12
N ILE A 173 -25.16 1.30 0.17
CA ILE A 173 -25.51 2.73 0.10
C ILE A 173 -25.16 3.38 1.44
N LYS A 174 -24.24 4.35 1.44
CA LYS A 174 -23.90 5.17 2.62
C LYS A 174 -24.51 6.56 2.48
N LYS A 175 -25.28 6.99 3.49
CA LYS A 175 -25.81 8.35 3.57
C LYS A 175 -24.77 9.27 4.21
N GLU A 176 -24.48 10.40 3.58
CA GLU A 176 -23.59 11.41 4.12
C GLU A 176 -24.32 12.76 4.19
N ASN A 177 -24.21 13.45 5.33
CA ASN A 177 -24.77 14.78 5.51
C ASN A 177 -23.66 15.81 5.33
N VAL A 178 -23.62 16.48 4.18
CA VAL A 178 -22.61 17.51 3.87
C VAL A 178 -23.27 18.88 3.89
N LYS A 179 -22.69 19.84 4.63
CA LYS A 179 -23.14 21.23 4.65
C LYS A 179 -22.48 21.99 3.50
N ILE A 180 -23.27 22.43 2.53
CA ILE A 180 -22.80 23.25 1.41
C ILE A 180 -23.09 24.72 1.76
N VAL A 181 -22.04 25.55 1.80
CA VAL A 181 -22.18 27.00 2.01
C VAL A 181 -21.88 27.68 0.67
N VAL A 182 -22.90 28.28 0.05
CA VAL A 182 -22.75 29.06 -1.18
C VAL A 182 -22.52 30.52 -0.78
N LYS A 183 -21.41 31.11 -1.24
CA LYS A 183 -21.11 32.54 -1.08
C LYS A 183 -21.25 33.22 -2.44
N PHE A 184 -21.95 34.36 -2.47
CA PHE A 184 -21.99 35.24 -3.63
C PHE A 184 -21.13 36.47 -3.30
N ASN A 185 -20.29 36.88 -4.26
CA ASN A 185 -19.55 38.14 -4.23
C ASN A 185 -20.39 39.25 -4.84
#